data_AF-A0A966T8Q5-F1
#
_entry.id   AF-A0A966T8Q5-F1
#
_cell.length_a   1.000
_cell.length_b   1.000
_cell.length_c   1.000
_cell.angle_alpha   90.00
_cell.angle_beta   90.00
_cell.angle_gamma   90.00
#
_symmetry.space_group_name_H-M   'P 1'
#
loop_
_entity.id
_entity.type
_entity.pdbx_description
1 polymer ?
#
loop_
_entity_poly.entity_id
_entity_poly.type
_entity_poly.pdbx_seq_one_letter_code
_entity_poly.pdbx_strand_id
1 'polypeptide(L)'
;MSKKELHQTGVVITRPSHQTGEIKALVNDHQGHPIEFPLLEIKSKSQNEVFQNIVLKLDDYDWAIFISSNAVQFGMPAVKHAFHTLPQSTQFAAIGPSTQKALKLFDVNDVLIPDENFDSEGLLATKEMNDIKDKKIVIFRGEGGRETLAETLRARGAKVEKIHISAVLITSSEACKEFVRLSRLKDMNFLKDVLFIVNHPRMVNVLERESFMTFASDEPSDQSMMKKLLETIDH
;
A
#
# COMPACT_ATOMS: atom_id res chain seq x y z
N MET A 1 15.42 -18.05 23.40
CA MET A 1 15.93 -18.30 22.04
C MET A 1 16.74 -17.08 21.64
N SER A 2 18.01 -17.24 21.21
CA SER A 2 18.80 -16.08 20.80
C SER A 2 18.18 -15.45 19.56
N LYS A 3 18.19 -14.12 19.49
CA LYS A 3 17.75 -13.38 18.31
C LYS A 3 18.68 -13.79 17.16
N LYS A 4 18.15 -14.21 16.01
CA LYS A 4 18.96 -14.49 14.82
C LYS A 4 19.54 -13.17 14.29
N GLU A 5 20.78 -13.18 13.83
CA GLU A 5 21.52 -11.96 13.49
C GLU A 5 21.94 -11.98 12.01
N LEU A 6 21.73 -10.87 11.30
CA LEU A 6 22.02 -10.62 9.88
C LEU A 6 23.47 -10.13 9.67
N HIS A 7 24.42 -10.59 10.47
CA HIS A 7 25.79 -10.06 10.48
C HIS A 7 26.36 -9.93 9.05
N GLN A 8 26.91 -8.76 8.74
CA GLN A 8 27.55 -8.45 7.43
C GLN A 8 26.62 -8.57 6.21
N THR A 9 25.31 -8.69 6.39
CA THR A 9 24.34 -8.76 5.29
C THR A 9 23.82 -7.37 4.94
N GLY A 10 24.06 -6.93 3.71
CA GLY A 10 23.45 -5.73 3.13
C GLY A 10 22.03 -6.01 2.66
N VAL A 11 21.03 -5.33 3.24
CA VAL A 11 19.62 -5.48 2.86
C VAL A 11 19.21 -4.27 2.03
N VAL A 12 19.05 -4.48 0.72
CA VAL A 12 18.62 -3.42 -0.21
C VAL A 12 17.12 -3.22 -0.12
N ILE A 13 16.69 -2.03 0.28
CA ILE A 13 15.28 -1.66 0.46
C ILE A 13 14.85 -0.79 -0.71
N THR A 14 14.01 -1.34 -1.59
CA THR A 14 13.58 -0.67 -2.83
C THR A 14 12.24 0.07 -2.74
N ARG A 15 11.65 0.11 -1.53
CA ARG A 15 10.39 0.82 -1.25
C ARG A 15 10.54 2.35 -1.36
N PRO A 16 9.44 3.07 -1.55
CA PRO A 16 9.45 4.53 -1.44
C PRO A 16 10.04 4.98 -0.11
N SER A 17 10.87 6.03 -0.13
CA SER A 17 11.65 6.48 1.04
C SER A 17 10.80 6.79 2.28
N HIS A 18 9.54 7.18 2.10
CA HIS A 18 8.60 7.45 3.21
C HIS A 18 7.95 6.17 3.80
N GLN A 19 8.23 4.99 3.24
CA GLN A 19 7.72 3.68 3.65
C GLN A 19 8.85 2.71 4.05
N THR A 20 10.07 3.20 4.24
CA THR A 20 11.24 2.38 4.62
C THR A 20 11.45 2.29 6.13
N GLY A 21 10.79 3.12 6.93
CA GLY A 21 11.09 3.29 8.36
C GLY A 21 11.01 2.00 9.18
N GLU A 22 9.92 1.25 9.05
CA GLU A 22 9.68 0.02 9.82
C GLU A 22 10.69 -1.09 9.44
N ILE A 23 10.84 -1.37 8.15
CA ILE A 23 11.81 -2.38 7.69
C ILE A 23 13.27 -2.01 7.96
N LYS A 24 13.65 -0.72 7.93
CA LYS A 24 14.98 -0.27 8.33
C LYS A 24 15.25 -0.55 9.80
N ALA A 25 14.28 -0.25 10.67
CA ALA A 25 14.39 -0.53 12.10
C ALA A 25 14.57 -2.03 12.33
N LEU A 26 13.78 -2.87 11.65
CA LEU A 26 13.89 -4.33 11.74
C LEU A 26 15.27 -4.84 11.30
N VAL A 27 15.81 -4.37 10.17
CA VAL A 27 17.14 -4.76 9.69
C VAL A 27 18.23 -4.38 10.69
N ASN A 28 18.21 -3.15 11.22
CA ASN A 28 19.17 -2.70 12.23
C ASN A 28 19.05 -3.52 13.53
N ASP A 29 17.82 -3.81 13.97
CA ASP A 29 17.53 -4.59 15.17
C ASP A 29 18.07 -6.02 15.13
N HIS A 30 18.32 -6.54 13.93
CA HIS A 30 18.94 -7.85 13.70
C HIS A 30 20.39 -7.71 13.22
N GLN A 31 21.06 -6.59 13.44
CA GLN A 31 22.47 -6.35 13.09
C GLN A 31 22.80 -6.45 11.59
N GLY A 32 21.83 -6.21 10.72
CA GLY A 32 22.03 -6.09 9.26
C GLY A 32 22.34 -4.66 8.84
N HIS A 33 22.75 -4.47 7.58
CA HIS A 33 23.03 -3.15 7.01
C HIS A 33 21.93 -2.73 6.02
N PRO A 34 20.98 -1.87 6.40
CA PRO A 34 19.95 -1.42 5.48
C PRO A 34 20.55 -0.45 4.45
N ILE A 35 20.37 -0.76 3.18
CA ILE A 35 20.75 0.09 2.05
C ILE A 35 19.46 0.60 1.43
N GLU A 36 19.14 1.88 1.66
CA GLU A 36 18.00 2.50 0.99
C GLU A 36 18.33 2.71 -0.48
N PHE A 37 17.56 2.05 -1.35
CA PHE A 37 17.65 2.22 -2.79
C PHE A 37 16.25 2.38 -3.38
N PRO A 38 15.53 3.49 -3.07
CA PRO A 38 14.14 3.66 -3.45
C PRO A 38 14.01 3.64 -4.98
N LEU A 39 13.41 2.59 -5.51
CA LEU A 39 13.11 2.48 -6.95
C LEU A 39 11.78 3.15 -7.30
N LEU A 40 11.09 3.67 -6.29
CA LEU A 40 9.76 4.27 -6.39
C LEU A 40 9.73 5.59 -5.60
N GLU A 41 9.84 6.73 -6.26
CA GLU A 41 9.44 8.01 -5.66
C GLU A 41 7.97 8.25 -6.00
N ILE A 42 7.10 8.33 -4.99
CA ILE A 42 5.66 8.52 -5.19
C ILE A 42 5.35 10.01 -5.00
N LYS A 43 5.24 10.77 -6.11
CA LYS A 43 4.77 12.18 -6.04
C LYS A 43 3.31 12.28 -6.39
N SER A 44 2.56 13.08 -5.63
CA SER A 44 1.17 13.41 -5.95
C SER A 44 1.10 14.02 -7.35
N LYS A 45 0.34 13.41 -8.26
CA LYS A 45 -0.04 14.07 -9.52
C LYS A 45 -0.99 15.21 -9.14
N SER A 46 -0.87 16.38 -9.78
CA SER A 46 -1.71 17.54 -9.48
C SER A 46 -3.19 17.11 -9.38
N GLN A 47 -3.73 17.19 -8.16
CA GLN A 47 -5.10 16.81 -7.87
C GLN A 47 -6.04 17.61 -8.78
N ASN A 48 -6.77 16.92 -9.65
CA ASN A 48 -7.62 17.56 -10.65
C ASN A 48 -8.82 18.28 -9.98
N GLU A 49 -9.51 19.16 -10.72
CA GLU A 49 -10.66 19.91 -10.20
C GLU A 49 -11.75 19.00 -9.61
N VAL A 50 -11.92 17.79 -10.17
CA VAL A 50 -12.87 16.79 -9.66
C VAL A 50 -12.50 16.34 -8.24
N PHE A 51 -11.22 16.01 -8.00
CA PHE A 51 -10.71 15.69 -6.67
C PHE A 51 -11.00 16.83 -5.69
N GLN A 52 -10.65 18.06 -6.05
CA GLN A 52 -10.82 19.23 -5.18
C GLN A 52 -12.30 19.46 -4.84
N ASN A 53 -13.18 19.35 -5.83
CA ASN A 53 -14.62 19.54 -5.65
C ASN A 53 -15.25 18.49 -4.72
N ILE A 54 -14.81 17.22 -4.83
CA ILE A 54 -15.31 16.17 -3.93
C ILE A 54 -14.75 16.35 -2.52
N VAL A 55 -13.46 16.68 -2.39
CA VAL A 55 -12.86 16.96 -1.08
C VAL A 55 -13.57 18.12 -0.39
N LEU A 56 -13.85 19.24 -1.07
CA LEU A 56 -14.57 20.37 -0.47
C LEU A 56 -16.00 20.03 -0.02
N LYS A 57 -16.59 18.97 -0.58
CA LYS A 57 -17.94 18.49 -0.28
C LYS A 57 -17.94 17.17 0.49
N LEU A 58 -16.82 16.80 1.09
CA LEU A 58 -16.69 15.48 1.72
C LEU A 58 -17.76 15.24 2.80
N ASP A 59 -18.17 16.29 3.52
CA ASP A 59 -19.23 16.24 4.55
C ASP A 59 -20.63 15.92 3.98
N ASP A 60 -20.84 16.04 2.66
CA ASP A 60 -22.07 15.59 1.98
C ASP A 60 -22.13 14.06 1.79
N TYR A 61 -21.02 13.35 2.07
CA TYR A 61 -20.92 11.90 1.95
C TYR A 61 -21.06 11.23 3.31
N ASP A 62 -21.80 10.12 3.33
CA ASP A 62 -21.94 9.27 4.51
C ASP A 62 -20.65 8.48 4.78
N TRP A 63 -19.93 8.09 3.72
CA TRP A 63 -18.71 7.27 3.83
C TRP A 63 -17.56 7.73 2.93
N ALA A 64 -16.36 7.75 3.50
CA ALA A 64 -15.07 7.87 2.82
C ALA A 64 -14.26 6.58 2.97
N ILE A 65 -14.07 5.84 1.86
CA ILE A 65 -13.38 4.56 1.86
C ILE A 65 -11.98 4.71 1.27
N PHE A 66 -10.95 4.33 2.02
CA PHE A 66 -9.56 4.32 1.58
C PHE A 66 -9.09 2.89 1.32
N ILE A 67 -8.67 2.59 0.09
CA ILE A 67 -8.33 1.22 -0.27
C ILE A 67 -6.85 0.84 -0.03
N SER A 68 -6.00 1.81 0.28
CA SER A 68 -4.58 1.60 0.57
C SER A 68 -3.99 2.75 1.39
N SER A 69 -2.86 2.50 2.05
CA SER A 69 -2.08 3.53 2.74
C SER A 69 -1.64 4.67 1.81
N ASN A 70 -1.35 4.37 0.54
CA ASN A 70 -1.05 5.39 -0.46
C ASN A 70 -2.25 6.32 -0.69
N ALA A 71 -3.46 5.78 -0.82
CA ALA A 71 -4.67 6.61 -0.97
C ALA A 71 -4.85 7.56 0.23
N VAL A 72 -4.49 7.11 1.44
CA VAL A 72 -4.52 7.95 2.64
C VAL A 72 -3.46 9.05 2.55
N GLN A 73 -2.22 8.69 2.27
CA GLN A 73 -1.08 9.61 2.24
C GLN A 73 -1.26 10.76 1.24
N PHE A 74 -1.94 10.53 0.13
CA PHE A 74 -2.19 11.58 -0.88
C PHE A 74 -3.57 12.23 -0.77
N GLY A 75 -4.56 11.52 -0.21
CA GLY A 75 -5.93 12.04 -0.07
C GLY A 75 -6.10 12.92 1.17
N MET A 76 -5.66 12.44 2.33
CA MET A 76 -5.91 13.09 3.61
C MET A 76 -5.26 14.47 3.78
N PRO A 77 -4.07 14.78 3.22
CA PRO A 77 -3.55 16.14 3.28
C PRO A 77 -4.50 17.18 2.70
N ALA A 78 -5.19 16.85 1.59
CA ALA A 78 -6.17 17.76 1.00
C ALA A 78 -7.45 17.84 1.83
N VAL A 79 -7.89 16.73 2.44
CA VAL A 79 -9.03 16.73 3.37
C VAL A 79 -8.73 17.62 4.58
N LYS A 80 -7.55 17.49 5.20
CA LYS A 80 -7.12 18.36 6.32
C LYS A 80 -6.95 19.82 5.92
N HIS A 81 -6.60 20.08 4.67
CA HIS A 81 -6.52 21.45 4.17
C HIS A 81 -7.91 22.06 3.98
N ALA A 82 -8.86 21.29 3.43
CA ALA A 82 -10.23 21.74 3.18
C ALA A 82 -11.05 21.87 4.48
N PHE A 83 -10.84 20.98 5.44
CA PHE A 83 -11.53 21.00 6.72
C PHE A 83 -10.53 21.17 7.87
N HIS A 84 -10.64 22.26 8.62
CA HIS A 84 -9.81 22.51 9.81
C HIS A 84 -9.97 21.41 10.89
N THR A 85 -11.14 20.77 10.93
CA THR A 85 -11.44 19.56 11.71
C THR A 85 -11.94 18.49 10.75
N LEU A 86 -11.88 17.19 11.10
CA LEU A 86 -12.46 16.16 10.22
C LEU A 86 -13.95 16.43 9.91
N PRO A 87 -14.46 16.02 8.73
CA PRO A 87 -15.89 16.08 8.43
C PRO A 87 -16.68 15.36 9.52
N GLN A 88 -17.78 15.98 9.98
CA GLN A 88 -18.55 15.45 11.11
C GLN A 88 -19.58 14.41 10.67
N SER A 89 -20.07 14.52 9.43
CA SER A 89 -21.12 13.68 8.88
C SER A 89 -20.58 12.45 8.16
N THR A 90 -19.27 12.39 7.92
CA THR A 90 -18.62 11.33 7.14
C THR A 90 -17.95 10.29 8.02
N GLN A 91 -18.31 9.03 7.83
CA GLN A 91 -17.61 7.90 8.43
C GLN A 91 -16.46 7.43 7.55
N PHE A 92 -15.42 6.89 8.15
CA PHE A 92 -14.21 6.44 7.43
C PHE A 92 -14.09 4.92 7.45
N ALA A 93 -13.72 4.35 6.31
CA ALA A 93 -13.44 2.92 6.19
C ALA A 93 -12.09 2.68 5.50
N ALA A 94 -11.47 1.57 5.86
CA ALA A 94 -10.20 1.12 5.31
C ALA A 94 -10.27 -0.38 4.96
N ILE A 95 -9.53 -0.79 3.92
CA ILE A 95 -9.47 -2.19 3.50
C ILE A 95 -8.73 -3.07 4.54
N GLY A 96 -7.83 -2.49 5.34
CA GLY A 96 -7.12 -3.26 6.35
C GLY A 96 -6.29 -2.44 7.34
N PRO A 97 -5.57 -3.11 8.27
CA PRO A 97 -4.93 -2.48 9.43
C PRO A 97 -3.85 -1.46 9.07
N SER A 98 -3.09 -1.68 7.98
CA SER A 98 -2.06 -0.73 7.54
C SER A 98 -2.66 0.60 7.07
N THR A 99 -3.78 0.54 6.33
CA THR A 99 -4.52 1.72 5.88
C THR A 99 -5.20 2.43 7.06
N GLN A 100 -5.75 1.68 8.03
CA GLN A 100 -6.28 2.24 9.28
C GLN A 100 -5.19 2.99 10.07
N LYS A 101 -4.01 2.37 10.26
CA LYS A 101 -2.88 3.01 10.93
C LYS A 101 -2.48 4.32 10.24
N ALA A 102 -2.46 4.35 8.92
CA ALA A 102 -2.20 5.57 8.17
C ALA A 102 -3.26 6.65 8.41
N LEU A 103 -4.55 6.30 8.47
CA LEU A 103 -5.65 7.23 8.74
C LEU A 103 -5.58 7.84 10.15
N LYS A 104 -5.15 7.05 11.14
CA LYS A 104 -4.95 7.53 12.52
C LYS A 104 -3.91 8.65 12.62
N LEU A 105 -2.91 8.67 11.73
CA LEU A 105 -1.94 9.78 11.66
C LEU A 105 -2.57 11.12 11.26
N PHE A 106 -3.80 11.09 10.74
CA PHE A 106 -4.61 12.26 10.39
C PHE A 106 -5.80 12.42 11.36
N ASP A 107 -5.66 11.95 12.60
CA ASP A 107 -6.66 12.04 13.68
C ASP A 107 -7.98 11.29 13.40
N VAL A 108 -8.02 10.42 12.38
CA VAL A 108 -9.19 9.59 12.11
C VAL A 108 -9.13 8.34 13.00
N ASN A 109 -9.73 8.43 14.18
CA ASN A 109 -9.65 7.38 15.19
C ASN A 109 -10.67 6.25 14.95
N ASP A 110 -11.88 6.61 14.52
CA ASP A 110 -12.98 5.68 14.26
C ASP A 110 -12.98 5.31 12.76
N VAL A 111 -12.33 4.19 12.45
CA VAL A 111 -12.19 3.69 11.08
C VAL A 111 -12.70 2.25 11.03
N LEU A 112 -13.75 2.03 10.23
CA LEU A 112 -14.25 0.69 9.92
C LEU A 112 -13.20 -0.09 9.13
N ILE A 113 -12.90 -1.31 9.59
CA ILE A 113 -12.10 -2.30 8.87
C ILE A 113 -12.80 -3.66 8.95
N PRO A 114 -12.59 -4.56 7.97
CA PRO A 114 -13.08 -5.93 8.10
C PRO A 114 -12.31 -6.69 9.20
N ASP A 115 -12.97 -7.67 9.83
CA ASP A 115 -12.40 -8.42 10.96
C ASP A 115 -11.33 -9.45 10.55
N GLU A 116 -11.48 -10.05 9.35
CA GLU A 116 -10.61 -11.15 8.89
C GLU A 116 -9.98 -10.86 7.53
N ASN A 117 -10.79 -10.82 6.47
CA ASN A 117 -10.29 -10.67 5.10
C ASN A 117 -10.04 -9.19 4.78
N PHE A 118 -8.77 -8.78 4.70
CA PHE A 118 -8.37 -7.40 4.43
C PHE A 118 -8.37 -7.06 2.92
N ASP A 119 -9.51 -7.27 2.27
CA ASP A 119 -9.76 -6.99 0.86
C ASP A 119 -11.14 -6.34 0.63
N SER A 120 -11.53 -6.17 -0.65
CA SER A 120 -12.80 -5.52 -0.99
C SER A 120 -13.99 -6.37 -0.55
N GLU A 121 -13.88 -7.68 -0.71
CA GLU A 121 -14.89 -8.67 -0.36
C GLU A 121 -15.11 -8.73 1.16
N GLY A 122 -14.03 -8.69 1.94
CA GLY A 122 -14.11 -8.61 3.40
C GLY A 122 -14.73 -7.31 3.87
N LEU A 123 -14.35 -6.15 3.32
CA LEU A 123 -15.00 -4.89 3.66
C LEU A 123 -16.49 -4.89 3.28
N LEU A 124 -16.85 -5.47 2.13
CA LEU A 124 -18.24 -5.63 1.71
C LEU A 124 -19.03 -6.59 2.62
N ALA A 125 -18.38 -7.46 3.38
CA ALA A 125 -19.03 -8.39 4.29
C ALA A 125 -19.42 -7.74 5.62
N THR A 126 -18.91 -6.56 5.97
CA THR A 126 -19.27 -5.89 7.23
C THR A 126 -20.75 -5.50 7.27
N LYS A 127 -21.30 -5.39 8.48
CA LYS A 127 -22.70 -5.04 8.67
C LYS A 127 -23.02 -3.65 8.09
N GLU A 128 -22.13 -2.70 8.34
CA GLU A 128 -22.22 -1.32 7.89
C GLU A 128 -22.28 -1.24 6.36
N MET A 129 -21.47 -2.03 5.66
CA MET A 129 -21.40 -2.03 4.20
C MET A 129 -22.55 -2.81 3.53
N ASN A 130 -23.30 -3.61 4.30
CA ASN A 130 -24.54 -4.24 3.84
C ASN A 130 -25.75 -3.29 3.92
N ASP A 131 -25.74 -2.33 4.85
CA ASP A 131 -26.82 -1.36 5.06
C ASP A 131 -26.47 0.04 4.52
N ILE A 132 -26.25 0.12 3.21
CA ILE A 132 -25.78 1.36 2.54
C ILE A 132 -26.79 1.94 1.55
N LYS A 133 -28.02 1.46 1.54
CA LYS A 133 -29.03 1.93 0.57
C LYS A 133 -29.21 3.44 0.68
N ASP A 134 -29.20 4.13 -0.46
CA ASP A 134 -29.32 5.58 -0.60
C ASP A 134 -28.16 6.41 0.00
N LYS A 135 -27.13 5.75 0.56
CA LYS A 135 -25.93 6.39 1.10
C LYS A 135 -25.02 6.91 -0.02
N LYS A 136 -24.39 8.05 0.23
CA LYS A 136 -23.35 8.61 -0.63
C LYS A 136 -21.98 8.15 -0.15
N ILE A 137 -21.23 7.52 -1.03
CA ILE A 137 -19.93 6.93 -0.72
C ILE A 137 -18.89 7.48 -1.69
N VAL A 138 -17.76 7.92 -1.16
CA VAL A 138 -16.58 8.24 -1.94
C VAL A 138 -15.49 7.19 -1.69
N ILE A 139 -14.86 6.72 -2.76
CA ILE A 139 -13.76 5.75 -2.70
C ILE A 139 -12.46 6.43 -3.16
N PHE A 140 -11.51 6.56 -2.25
CA PHE A 140 -10.14 7.00 -2.51
C PHE A 140 -9.28 5.82 -2.94
N ARG A 141 -8.86 5.80 -4.21
CA ARG A 141 -8.13 4.68 -4.82
C ARG A 141 -7.07 5.11 -5.82
N GLY A 142 -6.13 4.21 -6.12
CA GLY A 142 -5.17 4.37 -7.21
C GLY A 142 -5.80 4.39 -8.61
N GLU A 143 -5.00 4.77 -9.62
CA GLU A 143 -5.30 4.41 -11.02
C GLU A 143 -5.19 2.88 -11.19
N GLY A 144 -6.22 2.25 -11.78
CA GLY A 144 -6.31 0.80 -11.88
C GLY A 144 -6.80 0.09 -10.60
N GLY A 145 -7.08 -1.21 -10.70
CA GLY A 145 -7.64 -2.05 -9.61
C GLY A 145 -9.06 -2.56 -9.88
N ARG A 146 -9.54 -3.50 -9.06
CA ARG A 146 -10.86 -4.14 -9.24
C ARG A 146 -12.01 -3.13 -9.05
N GLU A 147 -13.08 -3.32 -9.81
CA GLU A 147 -14.30 -2.50 -9.71
C GLU A 147 -15.34 -3.09 -8.76
N THR A 148 -15.12 -4.33 -8.30
CA THR A 148 -16.01 -5.11 -7.44
C THR A 148 -16.57 -4.32 -6.26
N LEU A 149 -15.74 -3.55 -5.55
CA LEU A 149 -16.18 -2.74 -4.41
C LEU A 149 -17.24 -1.71 -4.81
N ALA A 150 -16.93 -0.89 -5.82
CA ALA A 150 -17.82 0.17 -6.27
C ALA A 150 -19.10 -0.39 -6.92
N GLU A 151 -18.97 -1.45 -7.72
CA GLU A 151 -20.10 -2.13 -8.36
C GLU A 151 -21.04 -2.76 -7.34
N THR A 152 -20.50 -3.44 -6.33
CA THR A 152 -21.31 -4.09 -5.30
C THR A 152 -22.03 -3.06 -4.42
N LEU A 153 -21.36 -1.98 -4.02
CA LEU A 153 -22.00 -0.90 -3.26
C LEU A 153 -23.12 -0.24 -4.07
N ARG A 154 -22.93 -0.01 -5.37
CA ARG A 154 -24.01 0.49 -6.25
C ARG A 154 -25.16 -0.51 -6.39
N ALA A 155 -24.86 -1.80 -6.55
CA ALA A 155 -25.88 -2.84 -6.63
C ALA A 155 -26.71 -2.94 -5.35
N ARG A 156 -26.13 -2.61 -4.20
CA ARG A 156 -26.80 -2.50 -2.89
C ARG A 156 -27.53 -1.15 -2.70
N GLY A 157 -27.48 -0.24 -3.67
CA GLY A 157 -28.24 1.00 -3.70
C GLY A 157 -27.50 2.27 -3.24
N ALA A 158 -26.18 2.23 -3.03
CA ALA A 158 -25.41 3.44 -2.75
C ALA A 158 -25.13 4.28 -4.01
N LYS A 159 -24.98 5.58 -3.80
CA LYS A 159 -24.40 6.51 -4.79
C LYS A 159 -22.90 6.57 -4.58
N VAL A 160 -22.14 5.97 -5.50
CA VAL A 160 -20.69 5.81 -5.34
C VAL A 160 -19.91 6.68 -6.32
N GLU A 161 -19.15 7.63 -5.77
CA GLU A 161 -18.12 8.40 -6.50
C GLU A 161 -16.73 7.80 -6.25
N LYS A 162 -15.89 7.81 -7.29
CA LYS A 162 -14.53 7.29 -7.23
C LYS A 162 -13.56 8.43 -7.47
N ILE A 163 -12.58 8.55 -6.59
CA ILE A 163 -11.48 9.48 -6.75
C ILE A 163 -10.23 8.68 -7.07
N HIS A 164 -9.61 9.03 -8.20
CA HIS A 164 -8.33 8.49 -8.60
C HIS A 164 -7.21 9.36 -8.03
N ILE A 165 -6.51 8.78 -7.07
CA ILE A 165 -5.23 9.26 -6.56
C ILE A 165 -4.16 8.58 -7.39
N SER A 166 -3.61 9.32 -8.35
CA SER A 166 -2.43 8.88 -9.07
C SER A 166 -1.18 9.50 -8.47
N ALA A 167 -0.13 8.72 -8.50
CA ALA A 167 1.19 9.20 -8.19
C ALA A 167 2.14 8.91 -9.34
N VAL A 168 3.08 9.83 -9.54
CA VAL A 168 4.08 9.75 -10.59
C VAL A 168 5.36 9.18 -9.99
N LEU A 169 5.85 8.12 -10.63
CA LEU A 169 7.16 7.56 -10.41
C LEU A 169 8.21 8.54 -10.93
N ILE A 170 9.05 9.07 -10.04
CA ILE A 170 10.23 9.84 -10.42
C ILE A 170 11.48 9.02 -10.06
N THR A 171 12.33 8.84 -11.06
CA THR A 171 13.59 8.11 -10.98
C THR A 171 14.55 8.75 -11.99
N SER A 172 15.87 8.60 -11.81
CA SER A 172 16.82 9.17 -12.77
C SER A 172 16.66 8.49 -14.14
N SER A 173 17.05 9.17 -15.22
CA SER A 173 17.00 8.59 -16.57
C SER A 173 17.78 7.28 -16.63
N GLU A 174 18.90 7.21 -15.93
CA GLU A 174 19.77 6.04 -15.82
C GLU A 174 19.11 4.92 -14.99
N ALA A 175 18.45 5.22 -13.86
CA ALA A 175 17.74 4.20 -13.08
C ALA A 175 16.46 3.69 -13.78
N CYS A 176 15.76 4.53 -14.52
CA CYS A 176 14.62 4.14 -15.36
C CYS A 176 15.05 3.29 -16.56
N LYS A 177 16.10 3.73 -17.28
CA LYS A 177 16.71 2.97 -18.39
C LYS A 177 17.26 1.65 -17.87
N GLU A 178 17.86 1.64 -16.69
CA GLU A 178 18.38 0.43 -16.08
C GLU A 178 17.22 -0.52 -15.74
N PHE A 179 16.13 -0.07 -15.11
CA PHE A 179 14.94 -0.92 -14.90
C PHE A 179 14.31 -1.46 -16.21
N VAL A 180 14.21 -0.62 -17.25
CA VAL A 180 13.70 -1.01 -18.58
C VAL A 180 14.69 -1.92 -19.35
N ARG A 181 16.00 -1.80 -19.11
CA ARG A 181 17.08 -2.64 -19.68
C ARG A 181 17.17 -3.98 -18.95
N LEU A 182 17.06 -3.97 -17.63
CA LEU A 182 17.10 -5.13 -16.73
C LEU A 182 15.92 -6.08 -16.98
N SER A 183 14.75 -5.56 -17.34
CA SER A 183 13.60 -6.37 -17.75
C SER A 183 13.74 -7.07 -19.12
N ARG A 184 14.87 -6.89 -19.83
CA ARG A 184 15.05 -7.35 -21.23
C ARG A 184 16.32 -8.18 -21.51
N LEU A 185 17.22 -8.46 -20.56
CA LEU A 185 18.51 -9.10 -20.86
C LEU A 185 18.88 -10.29 -19.97
N LYS A 186 19.44 -11.33 -20.62
CA LYS A 186 19.92 -12.61 -20.08
C LYS A 186 21.25 -12.54 -19.28
N ASP A 187 21.88 -11.37 -19.14
CA ASP A 187 23.23 -11.20 -18.54
C ASP A 187 23.21 -10.75 -17.08
N MET A 188 22.46 -11.45 -16.23
CA MET A 188 22.36 -11.19 -14.79
C MET A 188 22.65 -12.43 -13.95
N ASN A 189 23.74 -13.16 -14.27
CA ASN A 189 24.12 -14.33 -13.46
C ASN A 189 24.38 -13.96 -11.99
N PHE A 190 24.81 -12.74 -11.65
CA PHE A 190 25.02 -12.34 -10.26
C PHE A 190 23.71 -12.13 -9.46
N LEU A 191 22.59 -11.83 -10.14
CA LEU A 191 21.29 -11.70 -9.45
C LEU A 191 20.70 -13.08 -9.09
N LYS A 192 21.20 -14.17 -9.69
CA LYS A 192 20.82 -15.53 -9.26
C LYS A 192 21.29 -15.85 -7.84
N ASP A 193 22.35 -15.16 -7.41
CA ASP A 193 22.91 -15.28 -6.05
C ASP A 193 22.28 -14.26 -5.09
N VAL A 194 21.31 -13.46 -5.56
CA VAL A 194 20.56 -12.51 -4.74
C VAL A 194 19.24 -13.14 -4.30
N LEU A 195 19.04 -13.15 -2.98
CA LEU A 195 17.80 -13.59 -2.36
C LEU A 195 16.73 -12.50 -2.44
N PHE A 196 15.61 -12.79 -3.11
CA PHE A 196 14.46 -11.90 -3.19
C PHE A 196 13.41 -12.28 -2.15
N ILE A 197 13.12 -11.37 -1.22
CA ILE A 197 11.96 -11.48 -0.31
C ILE A 197 10.84 -10.57 -0.81
N VAL A 198 9.67 -11.14 -1.08
CA VAL A 198 8.53 -10.42 -1.65
C VAL A 198 7.28 -10.53 -0.79
N ASN A 199 6.46 -9.49 -0.78
CA ASN A 199 5.21 -9.42 0.01
C ASN A 199 4.10 -10.38 -0.46
N HIS A 200 4.17 -10.92 -1.69
CA HIS A 200 3.04 -11.64 -2.28
C HIS A 200 3.49 -12.84 -3.14
N PRO A 201 2.88 -14.04 -2.99
CA PRO A 201 3.23 -15.26 -3.74
C PRO A 201 3.17 -15.13 -5.26
N ARG A 202 2.27 -14.29 -5.78
CA ARG A 202 2.23 -13.96 -7.22
C ARG A 202 3.56 -13.42 -7.75
N MET A 203 4.33 -12.70 -6.93
CA MET A 203 5.65 -12.21 -7.33
C MET A 203 6.71 -13.29 -7.35
N VAL A 204 6.56 -14.32 -6.51
CA VAL A 204 7.42 -15.52 -6.51
C VAL A 204 7.35 -16.19 -7.88
N ASN A 205 6.15 -16.46 -8.39
CA ASN A 205 5.96 -17.05 -9.72
C ASN A 205 6.54 -16.21 -10.87
N VAL A 206 6.62 -14.89 -10.71
CA VAL A 206 7.20 -13.99 -11.72
C VAL A 206 8.73 -14.03 -11.66
N LEU A 207 9.32 -14.09 -10.47
CA LEU A 207 10.77 -14.06 -10.27
C LEU A 207 11.40 -15.46 -10.41
N GLU A 208 10.71 -16.53 -10.02
CA GLU A 208 11.14 -17.92 -10.23
C GLU A 208 11.22 -18.29 -11.71
N ARG A 209 10.32 -17.75 -12.54
CA ARG A 209 10.37 -17.91 -14.01
C ARG A 209 11.66 -17.35 -14.61
N GLU A 210 12.25 -16.38 -13.93
CA GLU A 210 13.53 -15.75 -14.29
C GLU A 210 14.73 -16.38 -13.54
N SER A 211 14.51 -17.51 -12.84
CA SER A 211 15.53 -18.25 -12.07
C SER A 211 16.14 -17.50 -10.88
N PHE A 212 15.39 -16.59 -10.24
CA PHE A 212 15.83 -15.94 -9.00
C PHE A 212 15.43 -16.73 -7.76
N MET A 213 16.36 -16.83 -6.80
CA MET A 213 16.07 -17.38 -5.47
C MET A 213 15.09 -16.44 -4.75
N THR A 214 13.83 -16.84 -4.67
CA THR A 214 12.74 -15.95 -4.23
C THR A 214 11.88 -16.63 -3.18
N PHE A 215 11.53 -15.88 -2.14
CA PHE A 215 10.63 -16.34 -1.09
C PHE A 215 9.56 -15.28 -0.84
N ALA A 216 8.30 -15.72 -0.74
CA ALA A 216 7.22 -14.85 -0.29
C ALA A 216 7.15 -14.85 1.24
N SER A 217 6.90 -13.68 1.82
CA SER A 217 6.42 -13.61 3.19
C SER A 217 5.03 -14.27 3.31
N ASP A 218 4.72 -14.80 4.48
CA ASP A 218 3.44 -15.47 4.75
C ASP A 218 2.29 -14.44 4.78
N GLU A 219 2.59 -13.18 5.08
CA GLU A 219 1.68 -12.04 5.11
C GLU A 219 2.33 -10.80 4.46
N PRO A 220 1.54 -9.84 3.93
CA PRO A 220 2.06 -8.62 3.32
C PRO A 220 2.47 -7.57 4.37
N SER A 221 3.42 -7.91 5.24
CA SER A 221 3.90 -7.05 6.33
C SER A 221 5.43 -7.09 6.46
N ASP A 222 6.00 -6.03 7.03
CA ASP A 222 7.46 -5.89 7.18
C ASP A 222 8.01 -6.92 8.16
N GLN A 223 7.25 -7.23 9.20
CA GLN A 223 7.57 -8.29 10.15
C GLN A 223 7.58 -9.67 9.48
N SER A 224 6.61 -9.95 8.60
CA SER A 224 6.53 -11.23 7.90
C SER A 224 7.66 -11.40 6.87
N MET A 225 8.00 -10.33 6.14
CA MET A 225 9.18 -10.32 5.26
C MET A 225 10.48 -10.50 6.05
N MET A 226 10.63 -9.81 7.18
CA MET A 226 11.82 -9.93 8.01
C MET A 226 11.96 -11.34 8.58
N LYS A 227 10.86 -11.92 9.07
CA LYS A 227 10.82 -13.32 9.52
C LYS A 227 11.25 -14.27 8.41
N LYS A 228 10.71 -14.11 7.20
CA LYS A 228 11.08 -14.95 6.05
C LYS A 228 12.56 -14.77 5.69
N LEU A 229 13.08 -13.54 5.71
CA LEU A 229 14.51 -13.27 5.49
C LEU A 229 15.39 -14.04 6.48
N LEU A 230 15.07 -14.00 7.78
CA LEU A 230 15.80 -14.69 8.85
C LEU A 230 15.67 -16.22 8.82
N GLU A 231 14.57 -16.74 8.25
CA GLU A 231 14.40 -18.17 7.98
C GLU A 231 15.26 -18.64 6.81
N THR A 232 15.50 -17.77 5.83
CA THR A 232 16.09 -18.15 4.55
C THR A 232 17.62 -18.06 4.53
N ILE A 233 18.21 -17.14 5.31
CA ILE A 233 19.67 -16.94 5.35
C ILE A 233 20.44 -18.13 5.98
N ASP A 234 19.75 -19.10 6.59
CA ASP A 234 20.34 -20.33 7.16
C ASP A 234 20.52 -21.50 6.15
N HIS A 235 20.20 -21.30 4.87
CA HIS A 235 20.33 -22.30 3.79
C HIS A 235 21.22 -21.81 2.65
#